data_AF-A0A6N9BSA6-F1
#
_entry.id   AF-A0A6N9BSA6-F1
#
_cell.length_a   1.000
_cell.length_b   1.000
_cell.length_c   1.000
_cell.angle_alpha   90.00
_cell.angle_beta   90.00
_cell.angle_gamma   90.00
#
_symmetry.space_group_name_H-M   'P 1'
#
loop_
_entity.id
_entity.type
_entity.pdbx_description
1 polymer ?
#
loop_
_entity_poly.entity_id
_entity_poly.type
_entity_poly.pdbx_seq_one_letter_code
_entity_poly.pdbx_strand_id
1 'polypeptide(L)'
;MPPDEPDQLAQPASGPDARIGAPLAVGLGLQLAALVLPGAVLIPTIVFRGAGQPEEVLLWAVFASVVVAGVATALQALRVGRFGAGYLISTGASGAAIAVSIAALQAGGPALLATLVLAMALLQFAFSARLALFRRILTP
;
A
#
# COMPACT_ATOMS: atom_id res chain seq x y z
N MET A 1 51.49 -20.33 20.41
CA MET A 1 50.74 -20.79 19.23
C MET A 1 49.32 -21.04 19.70
N PRO A 2 48.42 -20.04 19.63
CA PRO A 2 47.03 -20.22 20.00
C PRO A 2 46.31 -21.07 18.92
N PRO A 3 45.35 -21.94 19.31
CA PRO A 3 44.64 -22.85 18.41
C PRO A 3 43.69 -22.09 17.48
N ASP A 4 43.56 -22.63 16.27
CA ASP A 4 42.69 -22.15 15.19
C ASP A 4 41.24 -21.98 15.66
N GLU A 5 40.72 -20.75 15.58
CA GLU A 5 39.28 -20.48 15.67
C GLU A 5 38.60 -21.14 14.46
N PRO A 6 37.68 -22.09 14.65
CA PRO A 6 36.89 -22.63 13.55
C PRO A 6 35.90 -21.56 13.07
N ASP A 7 36.20 -21.02 11.89
CA ASP A 7 35.28 -20.49 10.88
C ASP A 7 34.00 -19.84 11.45
N GLN A 8 34.15 -18.63 11.96
CA GLN A 8 33.03 -17.74 12.22
C GLN A 8 32.30 -17.45 10.91
N LEU A 9 31.21 -18.18 10.72
CA LEU A 9 29.96 -17.72 10.14
C LEU A 9 29.99 -17.40 8.64
N ALA A 10 29.64 -18.41 7.84
CA ALA A 10 28.75 -18.19 6.70
C ALA A 10 27.39 -17.69 7.22
N GLN A 11 27.34 -16.45 7.72
CA GLN A 11 26.08 -15.76 7.96
C GLN A 11 25.38 -15.70 6.59
N PRO A 12 24.21 -16.34 6.41
CA PRO A 12 23.42 -16.10 5.22
C PRO A 12 23.20 -14.60 5.15
N ALA A 13 23.47 -13.99 3.99
CA ALA A 13 23.39 -12.54 3.81
C ALA A 13 22.09 -12.01 4.46
N SER A 14 22.21 -11.35 5.60
CA SER A 14 21.07 -10.94 6.45
C SER A 14 20.73 -9.49 6.17
N GLY A 15 20.49 -9.18 4.90
CA GLY A 15 20.17 -7.84 4.42
C GLY A 15 18.85 -7.82 3.63
N PRO A 16 18.15 -6.67 3.56
CA PRO A 16 16.94 -6.52 2.74
C PRO A 16 17.11 -6.92 1.27
N ASP A 17 18.35 -6.84 0.76
CA ASP A 17 18.71 -7.13 -0.63
C ASP A 17 19.19 -8.58 -0.86
N ALA A 18 19.13 -9.42 0.17
CA ALA A 18 19.56 -10.81 0.09
C ALA A 18 18.69 -11.60 -0.90
N ARG A 19 19.34 -12.27 -1.86
CA ARG A 19 18.65 -13.09 -2.84
C ARG A 19 18.13 -14.37 -2.18
N ILE A 20 16.82 -14.49 -2.08
CA ILE A 20 16.15 -15.70 -1.62
C ILE A 20 15.78 -16.60 -2.80
N GLY A 21 15.67 -17.90 -2.54
CA GLY A 21 15.21 -18.86 -3.54
C GLY A 21 13.79 -18.53 -4.02
N ALA A 22 13.54 -18.69 -5.32
CA ALA A 22 12.23 -18.44 -5.94
C ALA A 22 11.02 -19.05 -5.19
N PRO A 23 11.03 -20.30 -4.68
CA PRO A 23 9.88 -20.83 -3.96
C PRO A 23 9.60 -20.09 -2.64
N LEU A 24 10.65 -19.66 -1.94
CA LEU A 24 10.52 -18.88 -0.71
C LEU A 24 9.99 -17.47 -1.01
N ALA A 25 10.48 -16.85 -2.09
CA ALA A 25 9.98 -15.54 -2.55
C ALA A 25 8.49 -15.58 -2.87
N VAL A 26 8.05 -16.62 -3.59
CA VAL A 26 6.63 -16.82 -3.92
C VAL A 26 5.80 -17.05 -2.65
N GLY A 27 6.27 -17.89 -1.72
CA GLY A 27 5.57 -18.15 -0.47
C GLY A 27 5.38 -16.90 0.39
N LEU A 28 6.44 -16.11 0.56
CA LEU A 28 6.39 -14.84 1.30
C LEU A 28 5.52 -13.79 0.59
N GLY A 29 5.60 -13.71 -0.74
CA GLY A 29 4.75 -12.84 -1.54
C GLY A 29 3.27 -13.19 -1.40
N LEU A 30 2.93 -14.48 -1.40
CA LEU A 30 1.57 -14.95 -1.18
C LEU A 30 1.10 -14.66 0.25
N GLN A 31 1.95 -14.85 1.25
CA GLN A 31 1.62 -14.52 2.64
C GLN A 31 1.35 -13.02 2.81
N LEU A 32 2.16 -12.17 2.18
CA LEU A 32 1.93 -10.73 2.18
C LEU A 32 0.63 -10.37 1.45
N ALA A 33 0.36 -10.98 0.30
CA ALA A 33 -0.89 -10.76 -0.42
C ALA A 33 -2.10 -11.15 0.45
N ALA A 34 -2.06 -12.31 1.10
CA ALA A 34 -3.12 -12.78 1.99
C ALA A 34 -3.35 -11.84 3.20
N LEU A 35 -2.29 -11.20 3.70
CA LEU A 35 -2.37 -10.24 4.80
C LEU A 35 -3.06 -8.93 4.39
N VAL A 36 -2.84 -8.47 3.15
CA VAL A 36 -3.25 -7.13 2.68
C VAL A 36 -4.60 -7.16 1.99
N LEU A 37 -4.92 -8.27 1.34
CA LEU A 37 -6.15 -8.45 0.58
C LEU A 37 -7.43 -8.14 1.41
N PRO A 38 -7.55 -8.54 2.69
CA PRO A 38 -8.72 -8.19 3.48
C PRO A 38 -8.92 -6.68 3.59
N GLY A 39 -7.87 -5.89 3.82
CA GLY A 39 -7.97 -4.43 3.88
C GLY A 39 -8.38 -3.82 2.54
N ALA A 40 -7.80 -4.31 1.45
CA ALA A 40 -8.11 -3.86 0.09
C ALA A 40 -9.55 -4.18 -0.33
N VAL A 41 -10.16 -5.23 0.22
CA VAL A 41 -11.55 -5.64 -0.07
C VAL A 41 -12.54 -5.02 0.91
N LEU A 42 -12.26 -5.06 2.21
CA LEU A 42 -13.19 -4.64 3.26
C LEU A 42 -13.51 -3.15 3.20
N ILE A 43 -12.51 -2.30 2.99
CA ILE A 43 -12.72 -0.85 3.00
C ILE A 43 -13.65 -0.39 1.88
N PRO A 44 -13.41 -0.70 0.59
CA PRO A 44 -14.37 -0.35 -0.46
C PRO A 44 -15.73 -1.04 -0.23
N THR A 45 -15.75 -2.25 0.33
CA THR A 45 -17.02 -2.91 0.68
C THR A 45 -17.82 -2.11 1.69
N ILE A 46 -17.20 -1.69 2.79
CA ILE A 46 -17.84 -0.87 3.83
C ILE A 46 -18.32 0.45 3.25
N VAL A 47 -17.51 1.12 2.44
CA VAL A 47 -17.83 2.42 1.85
C VAL A 47 -19.02 2.31 0.88
N PHE A 48 -18.97 1.41 -0.09
CA PHE A 48 -20.02 1.30 -1.11
C PHE A 48 -21.32 0.71 -0.54
N ARG A 49 -21.24 -0.25 0.39
CA ARG A 49 -22.44 -0.74 1.11
C ARG A 49 -23.02 0.32 2.03
N GLY A 50 -22.19 1.05 2.78
CA GLY A 50 -22.62 2.14 3.66
C GLY A 50 -23.28 3.30 2.90
N ALA A 51 -22.89 3.51 1.63
CA ALA A 51 -23.52 4.48 0.74
C ALA A 51 -24.70 3.92 -0.07
N GLY A 52 -25.14 2.68 0.17
CA GLY A 52 -26.28 2.06 -0.50
C GLY A 52 -26.08 1.87 -2.02
N GLN A 53 -24.84 1.73 -2.48
CA GLN A 53 -24.54 1.61 -3.91
C GLN A 53 -24.92 0.22 -4.47
N PRO A 54 -25.24 0.14 -5.78
CA PRO A 54 -25.51 -1.13 -6.45
C PRO A 54 -24.34 -2.12 -6.37
N GLU A 55 -24.64 -3.41 -6.38
CA GLU A 55 -23.65 -4.48 -6.26
C GLU A 55 -22.62 -4.49 -7.39
N GLU A 56 -23.02 -4.16 -8.62
CA GLU A 56 -22.12 -4.07 -9.76
C GLU A 56 -21.00 -3.03 -9.54
N VAL A 57 -21.39 -1.83 -9.06
CA VAL A 57 -20.44 -0.74 -8.78
C VAL A 57 -19.51 -1.12 -7.62
N LEU A 58 -20.05 -1.79 -6.60
CA LEU A 58 -19.27 -2.31 -5.48
C LEU A 58 -18.22 -3.32 -5.96
N LEU A 59 -18.60 -4.31 -6.77
CA LEU A 59 -17.68 -5.34 -7.28
C LEU A 59 -16.56 -4.71 -8.11
N TRP A 60 -16.91 -3.73 -8.95
CA TRP A 60 -15.93 -2.96 -9.71
C TRP A 60 -14.97 -2.19 -8.79
N ALA A 61 -15.48 -1.55 -7.74
CA ALA A 61 -14.65 -0.81 -6.78
C ALA A 61 -13.69 -1.73 -5.99
N VAL A 62 -14.16 -2.92 -5.59
CA VAL A 62 -13.30 -3.93 -4.95
C VAL A 62 -12.21 -4.40 -5.89
N PHE A 63 -12.55 -4.72 -7.15
CA PHE A 63 -11.58 -5.10 -8.16
C PHE A 63 -10.52 -4.01 -8.38
N ALA A 64 -10.96 -2.76 -8.59
CA ALA A 64 -10.07 -1.61 -8.78
C ALA A 64 -9.15 -1.41 -7.56
N SER A 65 -9.68 -1.53 -6.35
CA SER A 65 -8.91 -1.44 -5.10
C SER A 65 -7.78 -2.47 -5.03
N VAL A 66 -8.08 -3.74 -5.32
CA VAL A 66 -7.09 -4.83 -5.30
C VAL A 66 -6.01 -4.62 -6.36
N VAL A 67 -6.41 -4.26 -7.58
CA VAL A 67 -5.47 -3.99 -8.69
C VAL A 67 -4.54 -2.82 -8.34
N VAL A 68 -5.10 -1.71 -7.86
CA VAL A 68 -4.32 -0.51 -7.51
C VAL A 68 -3.39 -0.79 -6.31
N ALA A 69 -3.85 -1.52 -5.30
CA ALA A 69 -3.00 -1.91 -4.16
C ALA A 69 -1.81 -2.78 -4.59
N GLY A 70 -2.03 -3.74 -5.50
CA GLY A 70 -0.98 -4.58 -6.07
C GLY A 70 0.04 -3.77 -6.88
N VAL A 71 -0.44 -2.91 -7.79
CA VAL A 71 0.42 -2.03 -8.61
C VAL A 71 1.21 -1.06 -7.74
N ALA A 72 0.58 -0.43 -6.76
CA ALA A 72 1.25 0.49 -5.85
C ALA A 72 2.33 -0.22 -5.02
N THR A 73 2.04 -1.42 -4.51
CA THR A 73 3.02 -2.23 -3.76
C THR A 73 4.21 -2.63 -4.64
N ALA A 74 3.95 -3.04 -5.89
CA ALA A 74 5.02 -3.34 -6.85
C ALA A 74 5.87 -2.11 -7.19
N LEU A 75 5.25 -0.94 -7.38
CA LEU A 75 5.95 0.32 -7.63
C LEU A 75 6.84 0.70 -6.45
N GLN A 76 6.36 0.52 -5.21
CA GLN A 76 7.12 0.78 -4.00
C GLN A 76 8.34 -0.13 -3.87
N ALA A 77 8.19 -1.41 -4.25
CA ALA A 77 9.27 -2.39 -4.23
C ALA A 77 10.32 -2.14 -5.32
N LEU A 78 9.92 -1.78 -6.54
CA LEU A 78 10.81 -1.76 -7.72
C LEU A 78 11.61 -0.47 -7.91
N ARG A 79 11.40 0.56 -7.07
CA ARG A 79 12.02 1.90 -7.18
C ARG A 79 12.30 2.34 -8.63
N VAL A 80 11.25 2.76 -9.33
CA VAL A 80 11.36 3.25 -10.70
C VAL A 80 11.73 4.73 -10.69
N GLY A 81 13.03 5.01 -10.81
CA GLY A 81 13.58 6.38 -10.84
C GLY A 81 13.43 7.11 -9.51
N ARG A 82 12.64 8.20 -9.48
CA ARG A 82 12.33 8.98 -8.26
C ARG A 82 11.10 8.45 -7.51
N PHE A 83 10.40 7.46 -8.05
CA PHE A 83 9.21 6.87 -7.46
C PHE A 83 9.53 5.51 -6.84
N GLY A 84 8.87 5.20 -5.73
CA GLY A 84 9.09 3.97 -4.97
C GLY A 84 10.18 4.08 -3.90
N ALA A 85 10.02 3.35 -2.79
CA ALA A 85 10.97 3.35 -1.69
C ALA A 85 12.18 2.43 -1.93
N GLY A 86 12.06 1.43 -2.82
CA GLY A 86 13.04 0.36 -2.97
C GLY A 86 12.94 -0.71 -1.88
N TYR A 87 11.83 -0.71 -1.14
CA TYR A 87 11.52 -1.66 -0.09
C TYR A 87 10.10 -2.18 -0.28
N LEU A 88 9.84 -3.39 0.19
CA LEU A 88 8.52 -3.99 0.17
C LEU A 88 7.62 -3.31 1.21
N ILE A 89 6.94 -2.23 0.78
CA ILE A 89 5.97 -1.50 1.58
C ILE A 89 4.59 -1.86 1.06
N SER A 90 3.84 -2.62 1.87
CA SER A 90 2.45 -2.90 1.56
C SER A 90 1.65 -1.60 1.55
N THR A 91 0.96 -1.36 0.44
CA THR A 91 0.09 -0.20 0.28
C THR A 91 -1.35 -0.68 0.24
N GLY A 92 -2.19 -0.17 1.14
CA GLY A 92 -3.61 -0.53 1.24
C GLY A 92 -4.50 0.70 1.38
N ALA A 93 -5.81 0.47 1.27
CA ALA A 93 -6.78 1.51 1.56
C ALA A 93 -6.71 1.91 3.04
N SER A 94 -6.91 3.20 3.33
CA SER A 94 -6.93 3.71 4.71
C SER A 94 -8.36 3.82 5.21
N GLY A 95 -8.62 3.30 6.41
CA GLY A 95 -9.91 3.44 7.09
C GLY A 95 -10.27 4.89 7.43
N ALA A 96 -9.29 5.80 7.47
CA ALA A 96 -9.52 7.21 7.78
C ALA A 96 -10.44 7.91 6.78
N ALA A 97 -10.53 7.41 5.54
CA ALA A 97 -11.34 8.02 4.49
C ALA A 97 -12.77 7.46 4.40
N ILE A 98 -13.18 6.53 5.28
CA ILE A 98 -14.47 5.83 5.15
C ILE A 98 -15.65 6.83 5.20
N ALA A 99 -15.73 7.63 6.25
CA ALA A 99 -16.87 8.54 6.47
C ALA A 99 -17.02 9.57 5.34
N VAL A 100 -15.93 10.19 4.91
CA VAL A 100 -15.94 11.17 3.82
C VAL A 100 -16.27 10.52 2.47
N SER A 101 -15.82 9.28 2.23
CA SER A 101 -16.13 8.56 1.00
C SER A 101 -17.60 8.19 0.90
N ILE A 102 -18.21 7.77 2.02
CA ILE A 102 -19.65 7.50 2.09
C ILE A 102 -20.43 8.78 1.79
N ALA A 103 -20.06 9.90 2.43
CA ALA A 103 -20.71 11.19 2.21
C ALA A 103 -20.61 11.65 0.75
N ALA A 104 -19.44 11.49 0.12
CA ALA A 104 -19.25 11.84 -1.29
C ALA A 104 -20.11 10.98 -2.23
N LEU A 105 -20.19 9.66 -1.98
CA LEU A 105 -21.04 8.76 -2.76
C LEU A 105 -22.52 9.11 -2.62
N GLN A 106 -22.98 9.47 -1.42
CA GLN A 106 -24.36 9.89 -1.22
C GLN A 106 -24.68 11.26 -1.85
N ALA A 107 -23.72 12.18 -1.86
CA ALA A 107 -23.91 13.52 -2.39
C ALA A 107 -23.87 13.59 -3.93
N GLY A 108 -23.03 12.78 -4.57
CA GLY A 108 -22.81 12.88 -6.02
C GLY A 108 -22.34 11.60 -6.71
N GLY A 109 -22.43 10.46 -6.02
CA GLY A 109 -22.13 9.14 -6.58
C GLY A 109 -20.64 8.86 -6.84
N PRO A 110 -20.34 7.78 -7.56
CA PRO A 110 -18.98 7.31 -7.81
C PRO A 110 -18.09 8.32 -8.56
N ALA A 111 -18.68 9.10 -9.47
CA ALA A 111 -17.97 10.11 -10.22
C ALA A 111 -17.42 11.23 -9.31
N LEU A 112 -18.22 11.70 -8.34
CA LEU A 112 -17.78 12.69 -7.36
C LEU A 112 -16.69 12.12 -6.45
N LEU A 113 -16.84 10.87 -6.00
CA LEU A 113 -15.80 10.21 -5.21
C LEU A 113 -14.48 10.16 -5.98
N ALA A 114 -14.51 9.78 -7.26
CA ALA A 114 -13.31 9.69 -8.10
C ALA A 114 -12.61 11.05 -8.29
N THR A 115 -13.36 12.14 -8.50
CA THR A 115 -12.76 13.47 -8.64
C THR A 115 -12.14 13.97 -7.34
N LEU A 116 -12.80 13.74 -6.20
CA LEU A 116 -12.26 14.08 -4.88
C LEU A 116 -11.00 13.27 -4.55
N VAL A 117 -10.97 11.98 -4.90
CA VAL A 117 -9.77 11.14 -4.75
C VAL A 117 -8.63 11.67 -5.61
N LEU A 118 -8.89 12.04 -6.87
CA LEU A 118 -7.87 12.61 -7.75
C LEU A 118 -7.33 13.94 -7.22
N ALA A 119 -8.22 14.84 -6.79
CA ALA A 119 -7.84 16.12 -6.18
C ALA A 119 -7.00 15.91 -4.90
N MET A 120 -7.40 14.95 -4.06
CA MET A 120 -6.67 14.58 -2.85
C MET A 120 -5.29 13.99 -3.17
N ALA A 121 -5.18 13.15 -4.22
CA ALA A 121 -3.90 12.58 -4.63
C ALA A 121 -2.91 13.67 -5.06
N LEU A 122 -3.35 14.67 -5.83
CA LEU A 122 -2.53 15.81 -6.20
C LEU A 122 -2.05 16.60 -4.98
N LEU A 123 -2.93 16.79 -4.00
CA LEU A 123 -2.58 17.44 -2.74
C LEU A 123 -1.55 16.63 -1.94
N GLN A 124 -1.71 15.30 -1.87
CA GLN A 124 -0.74 14.41 -1.22
C GLN A 124 0.62 14.45 -1.90
N PHE A 125 0.70 14.50 -3.24
CA PHE A 125 1.96 14.69 -3.96
C PHE A 125 2.61 16.04 -3.61
N ALA A 126 1.82 17.12 -3.56
CA ALA A 126 2.31 18.44 -3.20
C ALA A 126 2.86 18.48 -1.75
N PHE A 127 2.18 17.83 -0.81
CA PHE A 127 2.66 17.70 0.57
C PHE A 127 3.90 16.80 0.67
N SER A 128 3.94 15.70 -0.07
CA SER A 128 5.08 14.80 -0.10
C SER A 128 6.37 15.51 -0.55
N ALA A 129 6.27 16.40 -1.54
CA ALA A 129 7.39 17.23 -1.98
C ALA A 129 7.91 18.21 -0.89
N ARG A 130 7.12 18.49 0.16
CA ARG A 130 7.43 19.42 1.24
C ARG A 130 7.53 18.76 2.61
N LEU A 131 7.67 17.43 2.67
CA LEU A 131 7.75 16.64 3.91
C LEU A 131 8.83 17.12 4.90
N ALA A 132 9.95 17.67 4.41
CA ALA A 132 11.00 18.23 5.25
C ALA A 132 10.51 19.42 6.12
N LEU A 133 9.50 20.16 5.65
CA LEU A 133 8.91 21.29 6.38
C LEU A 133 7.95 20.80 7.48
N PHE A 134 7.19 19.73 7.21
CA PHE A 134 6.19 19.18 8.14
C PHE A 134 6.81 18.47 9.35
N ARG A 135 8.04 17.95 9.23
CA ARG A 135 8.78 17.39 10.38
C ARG A 135 9.01 18.40 11.52
N ARG A 136 8.87 19.70 11.27
CA ARG A 136 8.98 20.75 12.30
C ARG A 136 7.68 21.01 13.05
N ILE A 137 6.54 20.63 12.49
CA ILE A 137 5.20 20.85 13.07
C ILE A 137 4.72 19.58 13.77
N LEU A 138 5.06 18.42 13.20
CA LEU A 138 4.79 17.09 13.73
C LEU A 138 6.07 16.52 14.36
N THR A 139 6.55 17.14 15.43
CA THR A 139 7.54 16.49 16.31
C THR A 139 6.84 15.49 17.22
N PRO A 140 7.46 14.34 17.53
CA PRO A 140 6.93 13.40 18.51
C PRO A 140 6.82 14.03 19.91
#